data_AF-A0A920GU94-F1
#
_entry.id   AF-A0A920GU94-F1
#
_cell.length_a   1.000
_cell.length_b   1.000
_cell.length_c   1.000
_cell.angle_alpha   90.00
_cell.angle_beta   90.00
_cell.angle_gamma   90.00
#
_symmetry.space_group_name_H-M   'P 1'
#
loop_
_entity.id
_entity.type
_entity.pdbx_description
1 polymer ?
#
loop_
_entity_poly.entity_id
_entity_poly.type
_entity_poly.pdbx_seq_one_letter_code
_entity_poly.pdbx_strand_id
1 'polypeptide(L)' 'MKVVWKDPDFNPNLKAFYYVRVLENPTCRWSTWDAIKSGEKPRGDLPSTIQERAWTSPIWYVPDNDGIEVRNILPDDV' A
#
# COMPACT_ATOMS: atom_id res chain seq x y z
N MET A 1 15.41 4.20 13.92
CA MET A 1 15.06 2.77 14.09
C MET A 1 14.88 2.18 12.71
N LYS A 2 15.58 1.09 12.35
CA LYS A 2 15.49 0.43 11.04
C LYS A 2 14.97 -0.99 11.26
N VAL A 3 13.93 -1.37 10.54
CA VAL A 3 13.39 -2.74 10.55
C VAL A 3 13.82 -3.41 9.24
N VAL A 4 14.32 -4.64 9.33
CA VAL A 4 14.69 -5.46 8.17
C VAL A 4 13.80 -6.69 8.19
N TRP A 5 13.06 -6.90 7.11
CA TRP A 5 12.26 -8.10 6.88
C TRP A 5 12.88 -8.90 5.73
N LYS A 6 12.84 -10.23 5.85
CA LYS A 6 13.31 -11.15 4.82
C LYS A 6 12.17 -12.09 4.46
N ASP A 7 11.93 -12.22 3.17
CA ASP A 7 10.95 -13.14 2.61
C ASP A 7 11.41 -14.60 2.83
N PRO A 8 10.67 -15.40 3.62
CA PRO A 8 11.06 -16.79 3.92
C PRO A 8 10.92 -17.71 2.71
N ASP A 9 10.06 -17.36 1.76
CA ASP A 9 9.74 -18.18 0.59
C ASP A 9 10.41 -17.64 -0.69
N PHE A 10 11.41 -16.76 -0.52
CA PHE A 10 12.11 -16.15 -1.64
C PHE A 10 12.82 -17.18 -2.52
N ASN A 11 12.42 -17.21 -3.79
CA ASN A 11 13.07 -18.01 -4.82
C ASN A 11 13.78 -17.08 -5.83
N PRO A 12 15.12 -17.09 -5.90
CA PRO A 12 15.87 -16.19 -6.77
C PRO A 12 15.66 -16.46 -8.26
N ASN A 13 15.06 -17.60 -8.64
CA ASN A 13 14.79 -17.94 -10.03
C ASN A 13 13.44 -17.40 -10.53
N LEU A 14 12.64 -16.75 -9.67
CA LEU A 14 11.34 -16.21 -10.03
C LEU A 14 11.37 -14.68 -10.08
N LYS A 15 10.66 -14.10 -11.04
CA LYS A 15 10.35 -12.66 -11.02
C LYS A 15 9.45 -12.37 -9.81
N ALA A 16 9.76 -11.31 -9.08
CA ALA A 16 8.99 -10.88 -7.92
C ALA A 16 8.90 -9.35 -7.87
N PHE A 17 7.94 -8.83 -7.11
CA PHE A 17 7.90 -7.41 -6.78
C PHE A 17 7.56 -7.22 -5.31
N TYR A 18 8.17 -6.22 -4.70
CA TYR A 18 8.02 -5.91 -3.28
C TYR A 18 7.55 -4.47 -3.13
N TYR A 19 6.58 -4.25 -2.26
CA TYR A 19 6.15 -2.92 -1.83
C TYR A 19 5.85 -2.96 -0.34
N VAL A 20 6.00 -1.82 0.31
CA VAL A 20 5.57 -1.65 1.70
C VAL A 20 4.19 -1.02 1.68
N ARG A 21 3.29 -1.53 2.53
CA ARG A 21 2.01 -0.90 2.81
C ARG A 21 1.90 -0.51 4.28
N VAL A 22 1.30 0.64 4.53
CA VAL A 22 0.99 1.11 5.87
C VAL A 22 -0.52 1.24 5.99
N LEU A 23 -1.03 0.78 7.12
CA LEU A 23 -2.43 0.90 7.48
C LEU A 23 -2.54 1.93 8.61
N GLU A 24 -3.34 2.98 8.42
CA GLU A 24 -3.56 3.98 9.46
C GLU A 24 -4.36 3.36 10.62
N ASN A 25 -4.27 3.94 11.82
CA ASN A 25 -5.29 3.69 12.84
C ASN A 25 -6.60 4.36 12.41
N PRO A 26 -7.78 3.76 12.66
CA PRO A 26 -9.04 4.36 12.26
C PRO A 26 -9.21 5.78 12.82
N THR A 27 -9.49 6.75 11.95
CA THR A 27 -9.68 8.16 12.29
C THR A 27 -11.08 8.63 11.90
N CYS A 28 -11.59 9.69 12.54
CA CYS A 28 -12.89 10.25 12.19
C CYS A 28 -12.91 10.73 10.74
N ARG A 29 -13.97 10.38 10.02
CA ARG A 29 -14.19 10.88 8.67
C ARG A 29 -14.50 12.38 8.72
N TRP A 30 -14.23 13.09 7.61
CA TRP A 30 -14.62 14.50 7.46
C TRP A 30 -16.07 14.78 7.87
N SER A 31 -17.03 13.96 7.43
CA SER A 31 -18.46 14.12 7.75
C SER A 31 -18.75 14.04 9.25
N THR A 32 -17.97 13.25 9.97
CA THR A 32 -18.09 13.10 11.43
C THR A 32 -17.49 14.30 12.14
N TRP A 33 -16.34 14.80 11.67
CA TRP A 33 -15.78 16.06 12.16
C TRP A 33 -16.72 17.25 11.93
N ASP A 34 -17.36 17.31 10.77
CA ASP A 34 -18.29 18.39 10.42
C ASP A 34 -19.53 18.38 11.32
N ALA A 35 -20.15 17.22 11.51
CA ALA A 35 -21.29 17.06 12.43
C ALA A 35 -20.93 17.44 13.88
N ILE A 36 -19.77 17.00 14.38
CA ILE A 36 -19.31 17.36 15.73
C ILE A 36 -19.10 18.88 15.85
N LYS A 37 -18.54 19.53 14.83
CA LYS A 37 -18.32 20.98 14.82
C LYS A 37 -19.63 21.78 14.78
N SER A 38 -20.65 21.28 14.09
CA SER A 38 -21.98 21.90 14.06
C SER A 38 -22.84 21.59 15.29
N GLY A 39 -22.38 20.73 16.20
CA GLY A 39 -23.15 20.28 17.36
C GLY A 39 -24.24 19.27 17.01
N GLU A 40 -24.20 18.71 15.79
CA GLU A 40 -25.17 17.74 15.29
C GLU A 40 -24.68 16.31 15.51
N LYS A 41 -25.63 15.36 15.53
CA LYS A 41 -25.29 13.94 15.61
C LYS A 41 -24.74 13.45 14.26
N PRO A 42 -23.60 12.74 14.24
CA PRO A 42 -23.13 12.08 13.02
C PRO A 42 -24.20 11.16 12.45
N ARG A 43 -24.33 11.19 11.13
CA ARG A 43 -25.24 10.34 10.37
C ARG A 43 -25.02 8.86 10.68
N GLY A 44 -26.06 8.17 11.13
CA GLY A 44 -25.98 6.76 11.51
C GLY A 44 -25.97 5.79 10.32
N ASP A 45 -26.31 6.26 9.12
CA ASP A 45 -26.27 5.48 7.88
C ASP A 45 -24.88 5.43 7.24
N LEU A 46 -23.92 6.22 7.74
CA LEU A 46 -22.56 6.29 7.24
C LEU A 46 -21.55 5.87 8.32
N PRO A 47 -20.43 5.24 7.93
CA PRO A 47 -19.33 4.98 8.85
C PRO A 47 -18.80 6.29 9.46
N SER A 48 -18.62 6.31 10.79
CA SER A 48 -18.09 7.47 11.51
C SER A 48 -16.58 7.63 11.39
N THR A 49 -15.89 6.54 11.04
CA THR A 49 -14.44 6.50 10.88
C THR A 49 -14.05 5.97 9.50
N ILE A 50 -12.84 6.31 9.08
CA ILE A 50 -12.17 5.79 7.90
C ILE A 50 -10.80 5.26 8.32
N GLN A 51 -10.27 4.32 7.54
CA GLN A 51 -8.92 3.81 7.71
C GLN A 51 -8.18 3.92 6.38
N GLU A 52 -7.22 4.84 6.32
CA GLU A 52 -6.47 5.05 5.10
C GLU A 52 -5.34 4.02 4.93
N ARG A 53 -4.92 3.86 3.67
CA ARG A 53 -3.86 2.94 3.27
C ARG A 53 -2.87 3.66 2.37
N ALA A 54 -1.60 3.60 2.75
CA ALA A 54 -0.50 4.06 1.91
C ALA A 54 0.26 2.85 1.34
N TRP A 55 0.67 2.98 0.09
CA TRP A 55 1.45 1.97 -0.63
C TRP A 55 2.69 2.66 -1.19
N THR A 56 3.86 2.04 -1.04
CA THR A 56 5.06 2.54 -1.70
C THR A 56 5.10 2.11 -3.15
N SER A 57 5.92 2.79 -3.95
CA SER A 57 6.27 2.28 -5.28
C SER A 57 6.83 0.86 -5.18
N PRO A 58 6.51 -0.02 -6.15
CA PRO A 58 7.04 -1.38 -6.17
C PRO A 58 8.53 -1.38 -6.53
N ILE A 59 9.25 -2.34 -5.95
CA ILE A 59 10.62 -2.68 -6.29
C ILE A 59 10.58 -4.04 -6.98
N TRP A 60 11.00 -4.08 -8.25
CA TRP A 60 11.00 -5.30 -9.05
C TRP A 60 12.28 -6.08 -8.85
N TYR A 61 12.16 -7.39 -8.71
CA TYR A 61 13.26 -8.35 -8.71
C TYR A 61 13.16 -9.21 -9.98
N VAL A 62 14.23 -9.24 -10.75
CA VAL A 62 14.36 -10.04 -11.98
C VAL A 62 15.57 -10.97 -11.82
N PRO A 63 15.42 -12.29 -11.98
CA PRO A 63 16.52 -13.26 -12.00
C PRO A 63 17.47 -13.02 -13.18
N ASP A 64 18.79 -13.08 -12.96
CA ASP A 64 19.91 -12.96 -13.91
C ASP A 64 19.83 -11.85 -14.98
N ASN A 65 20.82 -10.94 -14.95
CA ASN A 65 20.90 -9.76 -15.80
C ASN A 65 21.35 -10.01 -17.25
N ASP A 66 21.51 -11.27 -17.68
CA ASP A 66 21.96 -11.60 -19.02
C ASP A 66 20.82 -11.41 -20.03
N GLY A 67 20.75 -10.20 -20.59
CA GLY A 67 19.77 -9.81 -21.63
C GLY A 67 18.65 -8.87 -21.16
N ILE A 68 18.78 -8.20 -20.02
CA ILE A 68 17.76 -7.25 -19.55
C ILE A 68 17.83 -5.93 -20.35
N GLU A 69 16.84 -5.72 -21.21
CA GLU A 69 16.48 -4.40 -21.75
C GLU A 69 15.35 -3.77 -20.93
N VAL A 70 15.29 -2.43 -20.83
CA VAL A 70 14.27 -1.68 -20.06
C VAL A 70 12.83 -2.12 -20.40
N ARG A 71 12.60 -2.58 -21.65
CA ARG A 71 11.32 -3.08 -22.14
C ARG A 71 10.83 -4.36 -21.44
N ASN A 72 11.72 -5.15 -20.84
CA ASN A 72 11.42 -6.46 -20.27
C ASN A 72 11.36 -6.44 -18.72
N ILE A 73 11.57 -5.27 -18.11
CA ILE A 73 11.54 -5.07 -16.66
C ILE A 73 10.10 -4.99 -16.15
N LEU A 74 9.23 -4.36 -16.93
CA LEU A 74 7.80 -4.28 -16.67
C LEU A 74 7.10 -5.47 -17.33
N PRO A 75 6.01 -5.99 -16.74
CA PRO A 75 5.18 -6.95 -17.45
C PRO A 75 4.56 -6.29 -18.70
N ASP A 76 4.31 -7.09 -19.75
CA ASP A 76 3.94 -6.60 -21.09
C ASP A 76 2.63 -5.79 -21.13
N ASP A 77 1.90 -5.75 -20.02
CA ASP A 77 0.62 -5.10 -19.80
C ASP A 77 0.71 -3.76 -19.04
N VAL A 78 1.91 -3.26 -18.75
CA VAL A 78 2.17 -1.93 -18.16
C VAL A 78 2.62 -0.91 -19.20
#